data_AF-A0A3N4JA62-F1
#
_entry.id   AF-A0A3N4JA62-F1
#
_cell.length_a   1.000
_cell.length_b   1.000
_cell.length_c   1.000
_cell.angle_alpha   90.00
_cell.angle_beta   90.00
_cell.angle_gamma   90.00
#
_symmetry.space_group_name_H-M   'P 1'
#
loop_
_entity.id
_entity.type
_entity.pdbx_description
1 polymer ?
#
loop_
_entity_poly.entity_id
_entity_poly.type
_entity_poly.pdbx_seq_one_letter_code
_entity_poly.pdbx_strand_id
1 'polypeptide(L)'
;MHDHRSHSLLQQLPLTVSPFIHLPTAVTLPYSYQTLPLSLPPSSTAPPPGNPQGGYVVSPSGNFSTTPAAIISSCQSLVTHIQSQQKAKEQMIKDWEKSIEERELMEKRRVAPGYLDTGLRILEPTRSTPVSAPTPAPAAAPPAQDSNSGGGEELDRVFGKLGVQ
;
A
#
# COMPACT_ATOMS: atom_id res chain seq x y z
N MET A 1 49.57 19.85 -37.97
CA MET A 1 50.65 19.65 -38.94
C MET A 1 51.91 20.20 -38.29
N HIS A 2 52.89 19.34 -37.99
CA HIS A 2 54.12 19.79 -37.32
C HIS A 2 55.06 20.35 -38.38
N ASP A 3 55.51 21.58 -38.21
CA ASP A 3 56.44 22.23 -39.14
C ASP A 3 57.79 21.52 -39.13
N HIS A 4 58.07 20.76 -40.20
CA HIS A 4 59.30 19.99 -40.38
C HIS A 4 60.50 20.84 -40.86
N ARG A 5 60.67 22.07 -40.37
CA ARG A 5 61.86 22.86 -40.68
C ARG A 5 62.92 22.64 -39.61
N SER A 6 63.92 21.82 -39.92
CA SER A 6 65.13 21.70 -39.11
C SER A 6 65.92 23.01 -39.13
N HIS A 7 66.38 23.46 -37.95
CA HIS A 7 67.10 24.72 -37.78
C HIS A 7 68.50 24.65 -38.43
N SER A 8 68.96 25.70 -39.11
CA SER A 8 70.20 25.70 -39.91
C SER A 8 71.45 25.26 -39.14
N LEU A 9 71.56 25.63 -37.87
CA LEU A 9 72.67 25.23 -36.99
C LEU A 9 72.65 23.73 -36.64
N LEU A 10 71.46 23.10 -36.60
CA LEU A 10 71.31 21.68 -36.30
C LEU A 10 71.64 20.78 -37.49
N GLN A 11 71.73 21.34 -38.71
CA GLN A 11 72.20 20.61 -39.89
C GLN A 11 73.74 20.52 -39.96
N GLN A 12 74.45 21.42 -39.26
CA GLN A 12 75.91 21.50 -39.32
C GLN A 12 76.61 20.57 -38.34
N LEU A 13 75.89 20.05 -37.35
CA LEU A 13 76.40 19.04 -36.43
C LEU A 13 75.99 17.67 -36.94
N PRO A 14 76.94 16.74 -37.18
CA PRO A 14 76.56 15.35 -37.42
C PRO A 14 75.79 14.89 -36.18
N LEU A 15 74.50 14.58 -36.34
CA LEU A 15 73.71 13.95 -35.30
C LEU A 15 74.40 12.61 -35.03
N THR A 16 75.29 12.59 -34.04
CA THR A 16 76.06 11.40 -33.66
C THR A 16 75.07 10.40 -33.09
N VAL A 17 74.54 9.56 -33.97
CA VAL A 17 73.87 8.33 -33.58
C VAL A 17 74.98 7.43 -33.08
N SER A 18 75.21 7.45 -31.77
CA SER A 18 76.06 6.44 -31.13
C SER A 18 75.50 5.07 -31.52
N PRO A 19 76.32 4.13 -32.04
CA PRO A 19 75.85 2.79 -32.40
C PRO A 19 75.36 2.00 -31.18
N PHE A 20 75.56 2.52 -29.97
CA PHE A 20 75.09 1.93 -28.71
C PHE A 20 73.85 2.63 -28.14
N ILE A 21 73.37 3.72 -28.74
CA ILE A 21 72.20 4.46 -28.26
C ILE A 21 71.10 4.37 -29.33
N HIS A 22 70.18 3.45 -29.11
CA HIS A 22 68.98 3.32 -29.92
C HIS A 22 67.97 4.37 -29.45
N LEU A 23 67.75 5.42 -30.24
CA LEU A 23 66.64 6.31 -29.98
C LEU A 23 65.33 5.59 -30.30
N PRO A 24 64.29 5.72 -29.48
CA PRO A 24 62.99 5.13 -29.78
C PRO A 24 62.48 5.71 -31.10
N THR A 25 62.33 4.85 -32.10
CA THR A 25 61.79 5.20 -33.41
C THR A 25 60.30 5.50 -33.29
N ALA A 26 59.84 6.60 -33.87
CA ALA A 26 58.42 6.94 -33.87
C ALA A 26 57.61 5.82 -34.54
N VAL A 27 56.63 5.28 -33.82
CA VAL A 27 55.73 4.25 -34.34
C VAL A 27 54.85 4.88 -35.43
N THR A 28 55.01 4.43 -36.67
CA THR A 28 54.13 4.82 -37.77
C THR A 28 52.88 3.96 -37.72
N LEU A 29 51.72 4.60 -37.82
CA LEU A 29 50.46 3.88 -37.90
C LEU A 29 50.40 3.12 -39.23
N PRO A 30 49.85 1.89 -39.25
CA PRO A 30 49.71 1.12 -40.48
C PRO A 30 48.79 1.82 -41.48
N TYR A 31 48.91 1.48 -42.77
CA TYR A 31 48.09 2.07 -43.84
C TYR A 31 46.58 1.80 -43.69
N SER A 32 46.22 0.78 -42.90
CA SER A 32 44.86 0.43 -42.53
C SER A 32 44.35 1.15 -41.28
N TYR A 33 45.13 2.09 -40.72
CA TYR A 33 44.71 2.81 -39.53
C TYR A 33 43.51 3.71 -39.82
N GLN A 34 42.39 3.37 -39.19
CA GLN A 34 41.17 4.14 -39.26
C GLN A 34 41.04 5.00 -38.01
N THR A 35 41.12 6.33 -38.18
CA THR A 35 40.87 7.27 -37.08
C THR A 35 39.40 7.21 -36.69
N LEU A 36 39.10 6.67 -35.51
CA LEU A 36 37.76 6.76 -34.96
C LEU A 36 37.44 8.21 -34.58
N PRO A 37 36.22 8.70 -34.83
CA PRO A 37 35.79 9.99 -34.32
C PRO A 37 35.92 10.01 -32.79
N LEU A 38 36.57 11.04 -32.23
CA LEU A 38 36.59 11.26 -30.76
C LEU A 38 35.20 11.58 -30.19
N SER A 39 34.20 11.78 -31.05
CA SER A 39 32.81 11.88 -30.62
C SER A 39 32.36 10.51 -30.13
N LEU A 40 32.14 10.39 -28.83
CA LEU A 40 31.40 9.29 -28.26
C LEU A 40 30.10 9.11 -29.05
N PRO A 41 29.69 7.86 -29.36
CA PRO A 41 28.36 7.63 -29.90
C PRO A 41 27.32 8.28 -28.96
N PRO A 42 26.22 8.82 -29.50
CA PRO A 42 25.17 9.41 -28.67
C PRO A 42 24.75 8.38 -27.64
N SER A 43 24.69 8.80 -26.37
CA SER A 43 24.33 7.91 -25.28
C SER A 43 23.02 7.20 -25.62
N SER A 44 22.91 5.89 -25.38
CA SER A 44 21.68 5.12 -25.67
C SER A 44 20.45 5.64 -24.91
N THR A 45 20.67 6.54 -23.95
CA THR A 45 19.67 7.24 -23.15
C THR A 45 19.50 8.71 -23.57
N ALA A 46 20.07 9.15 -24.69
CA ALA A 46 19.89 10.53 -25.15
C ALA A 46 18.42 10.74 -25.57
N PRO A 47 17.78 11.84 -25.15
CA PRO A 47 16.42 12.14 -25.58
C PRO A 47 16.41 12.32 -27.11
N PRO A 48 15.32 11.93 -27.80
CA PRO A 48 15.23 12.05 -29.25
C PRO A 48 15.47 13.51 -29.67
N PRO A 49 16.25 13.74 -30.74
CA PRO A 49 16.57 15.09 -31.20
C PRO A 49 15.27 15.84 -31.55
N GLY A 50 15.01 16.94 -30.85
CA GLY A 50 13.80 17.76 -31.01
C GLY A 50 12.79 17.66 -29.86
N ASN A 51 12.95 16.73 -28.91
CA ASN A 51 12.10 16.69 -27.72
C ASN A 51 12.90 16.35 -26.45
N PRO A 52 13.37 17.35 -25.67
CA PRO A 52 14.15 17.13 -24.44
C PRO A 52 13.35 16.44 -23.33
N GLN A 53 12.03 16.31 -23.49
CA GLN A 53 11.12 15.57 -22.62
C GLN A 53 10.74 14.18 -23.17
N GLY A 54 11.32 13.78 -24.31
CA GLY A 54 11.10 12.47 -24.92
C GLY A 54 11.56 11.36 -23.97
N GLY A 55 10.66 10.43 -23.66
CA GLY A 55 10.81 9.48 -22.59
C GLY A 55 12.02 8.55 -22.73
N TYR A 56 12.84 8.52 -21.67
CA TYR A 56 14.01 7.65 -21.52
C TYR A 56 13.67 6.16 -21.36
N VAL A 57 12.46 5.85 -20.91
CA VAL A 57 11.99 4.49 -20.65
C VAL A 57 11.05 4.10 -21.77
N VAL A 58 11.47 3.19 -22.64
CA VAL A 58 10.67 2.64 -23.73
C VAL A 58 10.25 1.21 -23.36
N SER A 59 8.95 0.93 -23.43
CA SER A 59 8.44 -0.44 -23.29
C SER A 59 8.98 -1.31 -24.44
N PRO A 60 9.28 -2.60 -24.22
CA PRO A 60 9.74 -3.52 -25.28
C PRO A 60 8.80 -3.59 -26.49
N SER A 61 7.52 -3.28 -26.28
CA SER A 61 6.49 -3.21 -27.32
C SER A 61 6.51 -1.91 -28.14
N GLY A 62 7.35 -0.93 -27.81
CA GLY A 62 7.49 0.34 -28.55
C GLY A 62 6.34 1.34 -28.38
N ASN A 63 5.19 0.91 -27.86
CA ASN A 63 3.98 1.75 -27.73
C ASN A 63 4.02 2.77 -26.59
N PHE A 64 4.99 2.66 -25.68
CA PHE A 64 5.07 3.51 -24.50
C PHE A 64 6.51 4.00 -24.31
N SER A 65 6.69 5.32 -24.39
CA SER A 65 7.93 6.01 -24.05
C SER A 65 7.60 7.05 -22.99
N THR A 66 8.25 6.97 -21.83
CA THR A 66 8.01 7.90 -20.72
C THR A 66 9.29 8.28 -19.98
N THR A 67 9.22 9.33 -19.17
CA THR A 67 10.32 9.76 -18.31
C THR A 67 10.25 9.06 -16.96
N PRO A 68 11.39 8.76 -16.30
CA PRO A 68 11.39 8.18 -14.95
C PRO A 68 10.63 9.04 -13.94
N ALA A 69 10.70 10.37 -14.06
CA ALA A 69 9.97 11.29 -13.21
C ALA A 69 8.44 11.14 -13.35
N ALA A 70 7.95 10.94 -14.59
CA ALA A 70 6.52 10.69 -14.83
C ALA A 70 6.05 9.36 -14.24
N ILE A 71 6.89 8.31 -14.27
CA ILE A 71 6.60 7.02 -13.62
C ILE A 71 6.47 7.21 -12.11
N ILE A 72 7.42 7.90 -11.48
CA ILE A 72 7.40 8.16 -10.04
C ILE A 72 6.14 8.93 -9.65
N SER A 73 5.78 9.96 -10.41
CA SER A 73 4.54 10.71 -10.20
C SER A 73 3.30 9.81 -10.32
N SER A 74 3.27 8.91 -11.29
CA SER A 74 2.17 7.95 -11.47
C SER A 74 2.05 7.01 -10.27
N CYS A 75 3.17 6.44 -9.81
CA CYS A 75 3.20 5.59 -8.63
C CYS A 75 2.75 6.33 -7.36
N GLN A 76 3.21 7.56 -7.16
CA GLN A 76 2.78 8.39 -6.03
C GLN A 76 1.27 8.68 -6.10
N SER A 77 0.75 9.06 -7.27
CA SER A 77 -0.69 9.24 -7.48
C SER A 77 -1.48 7.97 -7.14
N LEU A 78 -1.01 6.80 -7.57
CA LEU A 78 -1.66 5.53 -7.26
C LEU A 78 -1.68 5.25 -5.75
N VAL A 79 -0.57 5.48 -5.05
CA VAL A 79 -0.49 5.30 -3.60
C VAL A 79 -1.49 6.22 -2.87
N THR A 80 -1.54 7.50 -3.24
CA THR A 80 -2.49 8.45 -2.63
C THR A 80 -3.95 8.04 -2.88
N HIS A 81 -4.26 7.52 -4.06
CA HIS A 81 -5.60 7.03 -4.38
C HIS A 81 -5.99 5.80 -3.57
N ILE A 82 -5.09 4.83 -3.41
CA ILE A 82 -5.36 3.64 -2.60
C ILE A 82 -5.57 4.03 -1.13
N GLN A 83 -4.74 4.95 -0.61
CA GLN A 83 -4.88 5.45 0.76
C GLN A 83 -6.20 6.21 0.97
N SER A 84 -6.62 7.04 0.00
CA SER A 84 -7.89 7.76 0.11
C SER A 84 -9.09 6.80 0.08
N GLN A 85 -9.03 5.73 -0.74
CA GLN A 85 -10.06 4.69 -0.74
C GLN A 85 -10.10 3.91 0.58
N GLN A 86 -8.96 3.56 1.16
CA GLN A 86 -8.90 2.88 2.47
C GLN A 86 -9.52 3.76 3.56
N LYS A 87 -9.12 5.04 3.63
CA LYS A 87 -9.68 5.99 4.60
C LYS A 87 -11.19 6.18 4.43
N ALA A 88 -11.67 6.28 3.19
CA ALA A 88 -13.10 6.42 2.92
C ALA A 88 -13.89 5.18 3.41
N LYS A 89 -13.36 3.98 3.20
CA LYS A 89 -13.97 2.73 3.70
C LYS A 89 -13.99 2.67 5.23
N GLU A 90 -12.87 2.98 5.88
CA GLU A 90 -12.78 3.03 7.34
C GLU A 90 -13.77 4.05 7.94
N GLN A 91 -13.90 5.21 7.31
CA GLN A 91 -14.85 6.24 7.73
C GLN A 91 -16.30 5.75 7.57
N MET A 92 -16.62 5.11 6.44
CA MET A 92 -17.96 4.57 6.19
C MET A 92 -18.34 3.50 7.21
N ILE A 93 -17.41 2.63 7.60
CA ILE A 93 -17.65 1.62 8.66
C ILE A 93 -17.92 2.32 9.99
N LYS A 94 -17.10 3.28 10.40
CA LYS A 94 -17.28 4.01 11.66
C LYS A 94 -18.60 4.77 11.70
N ASP A 95 -18.99 5.38 10.59
CA ASP A 95 -20.25 6.13 10.51
C ASP A 95 -21.45 5.18 10.53
N TRP A 96 -21.33 3.99 9.92
CA TRP A 96 -22.32 2.94 10.02
C TRP A 96 -22.47 2.40 11.45
N GLU A 97 -21.36 2.11 12.15
CA GLU A 97 -21.35 1.68 13.55
C GLU A 97 -22.05 2.72 14.45
N LYS A 98 -21.67 4.00 14.33
CA LYS A 98 -22.34 5.10 15.07
C LYS A 98 -23.83 5.18 14.77
N SER A 99 -24.23 4.98 13.52
CA SER A 99 -25.65 5.01 13.14
C SER A 99 -26.45 3.84 13.74
N ILE A 100 -25.80 2.70 14.01
CA ILE A 100 -26.42 1.59 14.73
C ILE A 100 -26.55 1.97 16.20
N GLU A 101 -25.47 2.45 16.82
CA GLU A 101 -25.45 2.86 18.23
C GLU A 101 -26.52 3.93 18.50
N GLU A 102 -26.65 4.93 17.63
CA GLU A 102 -27.65 5.98 17.76
C GLU A 102 -29.08 5.43 17.65
N ARG A 103 -29.35 4.54 16.68
CA ARG A 103 -30.67 3.92 16.53
C ARG A 103 -31.02 3.06 17.74
N GLU A 104 -30.10 2.22 18.20
CA GLU A 104 -30.31 1.40 19.40
C GLU A 104 -30.55 2.26 20.63
N LEU A 105 -29.79 3.35 20.78
CA LEU A 105 -29.94 4.27 21.90
C LEU A 105 -31.28 5.02 21.83
N MET A 106 -31.73 5.41 20.64
CA MET A 106 -33.06 5.98 20.43
C MET A 106 -34.18 4.97 20.70
N GLU A 107 -34.03 3.72 20.30
CA GLU A 107 -34.98 2.65 20.63
C GLU A 107 -35.03 2.40 22.14
N LYS A 108 -33.87 2.32 22.81
CA LYS A 108 -33.75 2.21 24.26
C LYS A 108 -34.44 3.39 24.98
N ARG A 109 -34.23 4.63 24.51
CA ARG A 109 -34.92 5.83 25.00
C ARG A 109 -36.44 5.78 24.77
N ARG A 110 -36.88 5.21 23.66
CA ARG A 110 -38.31 5.03 23.36
C ARG A 110 -38.97 3.98 24.26
N VAL A 111 -38.28 2.88 24.52
CA VAL A 111 -38.80 1.75 25.32
C VAL A 111 -38.91 2.12 26.80
N ALA A 112 -37.96 2.86 27.34
CA ALA A 112 -37.96 3.25 28.75
C ALA A 112 -37.50 4.71 28.94
N PRO A 113 -38.37 5.69 28.62
CA PRO A 113 -38.05 7.10 28.83
C PRO A 113 -37.77 7.37 30.31
N GLY A 114 -36.62 7.99 30.60
CA GLY A 114 -36.22 8.38 31.96
C GLY A 114 -35.64 7.27 32.85
N TYR A 115 -35.81 5.98 32.53
CA TYR A 115 -35.29 4.87 33.35
C TYR A 115 -33.81 4.55 33.07
N LEU A 116 -33.39 4.61 31.81
CA LEU A 116 -32.01 4.27 31.40
C LEU A 116 -31.00 5.42 31.62
N ASP A 117 -31.45 6.68 31.50
CA ASP A 117 -30.55 7.85 31.52
C ASP A 117 -30.34 8.43 32.93
N THR A 118 -31.22 8.17 33.89
CA THR A 118 -31.20 8.84 35.21
C THR A 118 -30.50 8.04 36.32
N GLY A 119 -30.08 6.79 36.04
CA GLY A 119 -29.43 5.92 37.03
C GLY A 119 -30.34 5.47 38.19
N LEU A 120 -31.62 5.85 38.18
CA LEU A 120 -32.63 5.48 39.16
C LEU A 120 -33.16 4.08 38.84
N ARG A 121 -32.56 3.05 39.44
CA ARG A 121 -33.07 1.68 39.38
C ARG A 121 -34.32 1.53 40.25
N ILE A 122 -35.33 0.83 39.73
CA ILE A 122 -36.49 0.42 40.52
C ILE A 122 -35.98 -0.53 41.61
N LEU A 123 -36.41 -0.31 42.86
CA LEU A 123 -36.07 -1.19 43.97
C LEU A 123 -36.67 -2.57 43.72
N GLU A 124 -35.81 -3.57 43.60
CA GLU A 124 -36.22 -4.96 43.55
C GLU A 124 -36.58 -5.44 44.97
N PRO A 125 -37.74 -6.10 45.16
CA PRO A 125 -38.10 -6.63 46.47
C PRO A 125 -37.13 -7.75 46.85
N THR A 126 -36.36 -7.52 47.91
CA THR A 126 -35.64 -8.61 48.58
C THR A 126 -36.66 -9.46 49.32
N ARG A 127 -36.70 -10.76 49.02
CA ARG A 127 -37.55 -11.69 49.76
C ARG A 127 -37.00 -11.76 51.18
N SER A 128 -37.71 -11.15 52.13
CA SER A 128 -37.44 -11.33 53.56
C SER A 128 -37.45 -12.83 53.82
N THR A 129 -36.29 -13.45 54.03
CA THR A 129 -36.21 -14.81 54.52
C THR A 129 -36.77 -14.77 55.94
N PRO A 130 -37.96 -15.33 56.23
CA PRO A 130 -38.38 -15.45 57.60
C PRO A 130 -37.37 -16.36 58.28
N VAL A 131 -36.71 -15.87 59.33
CA VAL A 131 -36.01 -16.71 60.30
C VAL A 131 -37.03 -17.72 60.81
N SER A 132 -36.93 -18.94 60.27
CA SER A 132 -37.69 -20.09 60.74
C SER A 132 -37.00 -20.56 62.02
N ALA A 133 -37.58 -20.18 63.17
CA ALA A 133 -37.37 -20.93 64.40
C ALA A 133 -37.99 -22.34 64.23
N PRO A 134 -37.37 -23.39 64.80
CA PRO A 134 -37.51 -24.76 64.32
C PRO A 134 -38.63 -25.52 65.00
N THR A 135 -39.49 -26.22 64.26
CA THR A 135 -40.12 -27.52 64.64
C THR A 135 -40.94 -28.10 63.48
N PRO A 136 -41.26 -29.41 63.45
CA PRO A 136 -40.90 -30.31 62.34
C PRO A 136 -42.07 -30.71 61.43
N ALA A 137 -41.69 -31.33 60.30
CA ALA A 137 -42.46 -32.08 59.29
C ALA A 137 -43.63 -32.94 59.84
N PRO A 138 -44.66 -33.36 59.05
CA PRO A 138 -44.47 -34.00 57.73
C PRO A 138 -45.59 -33.88 56.63
N ALA A 139 -45.18 -34.31 55.42
CA ALA A 139 -45.91 -35.08 54.39
C ALA A 139 -46.72 -34.39 53.25
N ALA A 140 -46.44 -34.93 52.04
CA ALA A 140 -47.24 -35.04 50.80
C ALA A 140 -47.06 -34.00 49.66
N ALA A 141 -46.68 -34.52 48.48
CA ALA A 141 -46.56 -33.89 47.15
C ALA A 141 -47.74 -34.35 46.23
N PRO A 142 -47.78 -34.12 44.88
CA PRO A 142 -47.68 -32.94 43.97
C PRO A 142 -49.00 -32.85 43.10
N PRO A 143 -49.09 -32.52 41.78
CA PRO A 143 -48.32 -31.68 40.80
C PRO A 143 -49.22 -30.67 40.00
N ALA A 144 -48.65 -29.75 39.19
CA ALA A 144 -49.23 -29.32 37.88
C ALA A 144 -48.44 -28.23 37.12
N GLN A 145 -48.13 -28.57 35.86
CA GLN A 145 -48.20 -27.77 34.61
C GLN A 145 -46.99 -26.99 34.09
N ASP A 146 -46.33 -27.67 33.14
CA ASP A 146 -45.60 -27.18 31.96
C ASP A 146 -46.23 -25.96 31.27
N SER A 147 -45.40 -24.95 31.01
CA SER A 147 -45.73 -23.77 30.20
C SER A 147 -44.72 -23.52 29.08
N ASN A 148 -44.18 -24.58 28.45
CA ASN A 148 -43.11 -24.44 27.46
C ASN A 148 -43.44 -24.91 26.03
N SER A 149 -44.73 -25.01 25.67
CA SER A 149 -45.15 -25.53 24.35
C SER A 149 -45.32 -24.47 23.24
N GLY A 150 -45.16 -23.17 23.53
CA GLY A 150 -45.50 -22.09 22.58
C GLY A 150 -44.33 -21.52 21.77
N GLY A 151 -43.09 -21.61 22.28
CA GLY A 151 -41.96 -20.86 21.72
C GLY A 151 -41.44 -21.39 20.38
N GLY A 152 -41.50 -22.70 20.16
CA GLY A 152 -40.99 -23.31 18.91
C GLY A 152 -41.84 -23.01 17.68
N GLU A 153 -43.15 -22.93 17.86
CA GLU A 153 -44.10 -22.71 16.74
C GLU A 153 -44.08 -21.25 16.26
N GLU A 154 -43.83 -20.30 17.16
CA GLU A 154 -43.65 -18.89 16.79
C GLU A 154 -42.38 -18.70 15.95
N LEU A 155 -41.27 -19.35 16.33
CA LEU A 155 -40.02 -19.32 15.57
C LEU A 155 -40.19 -19.93 14.16
N ASP A 156 -40.94 -21.02 14.02
CA ASP A 156 -41.20 -21.65 12.71
C ASP A 156 -42.08 -20.77 11.80
N ARG A 157 -42.97 -19.95 12.37
CA ARG A 157 -43.77 -18.96 11.63
C ARG A 157 -42.95 -17.77 11.12
N VAL A 158 -41.99 -17.26 11.90
CA VAL A 158 -41.17 -16.10 11.50
C VAL A 158 -40.08 -16.50 10.52
N PHE A 159 -39.46 -17.66 10.72
CA PHE A 159 -38.27 -18.04 9.96
C PHE A 159 -38.58 -18.93 8.76
N GLY A 160 -39.76 -19.57 8.73
CA GLY A 160 -40.15 -20.50 7.68
C GLY A 160 -39.25 -21.74 7.64
N LYS A 161 -39.83 -22.91 7.36
CA LYS A 161 -39.08 -24.16 7.21
C LYS A 161 -37.90 -23.99 6.24
N LEU A 162 -36.68 -23.85 6.76
CA LEU A 162 -35.46 -24.00 5.98
C LEU A 162 -35.29 -25.49 5.67
N GLY A 163 -35.98 -25.96 4.63
CA GLY A 163 -35.76 -27.27 4.05
C GLY A 163 -34.36 -27.29 3.44
N VAL A 164 -33.37 -27.79 4.19
CA VAL A 164 -32.10 -28.21 3.62
C VAL A 164 -32.37 -29.52 2.88
N GLN A 165 -32.49 -29.44 1.56
CA GLN A 165 -32.28 -30.56 0.64
C GLN A 165 -30.87 -30.48 0.08
#